data_AF-A0A9D4N6W2-F1
#
_entry.id   AF-A0A9D4N6W2-F1
#
_cell.length_a   1.000
_cell.length_b   1.000
_cell.length_c   1.000
_cell.angle_alpha   90.00
_cell.angle_beta   90.00
_cell.angle_gamma   90.00
#
_symmetry.space_group_name_H-M   'P 1'
#
loop_
_entity.id
_entity.type
_entity.pdbx_description
1 polymer ?
#
loop_
_entity_poly.entity_id
_entity_poly.type
_entity_poly.pdbx_seq_one_letter_code
_entity_poly.pdbx_strand_id
1 'polypeptide(L)'
;MVILEPGALAKLCDIEGAMTMWVTNQCITFDNPRTRKNKYVFEMQWMRRYGKKGKDRFYFECGRRCPNGEGTVTCITTSASKIHRLIKRILGK
;
A
#
# COMPACT_ATOMS: atom_id res chain seq x y z
N MET A 1 1.15 11.53 2.34
CA MET A 1 0.16 10.99 3.29
C MET A 1 -0.97 10.34 2.50
N VAL A 2 -1.52 9.25 3.02
CA VAL A 2 -2.67 8.52 2.46
C VAL A 2 -3.63 8.21 3.60
N ILE A 3 -4.91 8.02 3.29
CA ILE A 3 -5.88 7.46 4.25
C ILE A 3 -6.14 6.02 3.84
N LEU A 4 -5.97 5.07 4.75
CA LEU A 4 -6.26 3.67 4.47
C LEU A 4 -7.74 3.37 4.68
N GLU A 5 -8.33 2.70 3.68
CA GLU A 5 -9.67 2.15 3.86
C GLU A 5 -9.61 0.80 4.57
N PRO A 6 -10.65 0.46 5.35
CA PRO A 6 -10.81 -0.87 5.90
C PRO A 6 -10.79 -1.93 4.80
N GLY A 7 -9.84 -2.85 4.92
CA GLY A 7 -9.64 -4.00 4.02
C GLY A 7 -9.02 -5.15 4.80
N ALA A 8 -8.91 -6.33 4.18
CA ALA A 8 -8.41 -7.53 4.86
C ALA A 8 -7.04 -7.29 5.52
N LEU A 9 -6.09 -6.71 4.79
CA LEU A 9 -4.75 -6.44 5.31
C LEU A 9 -4.71 -5.22 6.22
N ALA A 10 -5.46 -4.16 5.92
CA ALA A 10 -5.53 -2.99 6.78
C ALA A 10 -5.99 -3.37 8.20
N LYS A 11 -6.96 -4.28 8.33
CA LYS A 11 -7.42 -4.79 9.62
C LYS A 11 -6.40 -5.72 10.29
N LEU A 12 -5.87 -6.69 9.53
CA LEU A 12 -4.92 -7.68 10.06
C LEU A 12 -3.65 -7.00 10.60
N CYS A 13 -3.20 -5.97 9.89
CA CYS A 13 -2.04 -5.19 10.26
C CYS A 13 -2.41 -3.98 11.11
N ASP A 14 -3.61 -3.82 11.67
CA ASP A 14 -3.94 -2.64 12.49
C ASP A 14 -3.50 -1.29 11.85
N ILE A 15 -3.67 -1.18 10.53
CA ILE A 15 -3.32 -0.02 9.72
C ILE A 15 -4.61 0.73 9.39
N GLU A 16 -4.97 1.68 10.23
CA GLU A 16 -6.19 2.48 10.03
C GLU A 16 -5.89 3.98 10.04
N GLY A 17 -6.68 4.72 9.25
CA GLY A 17 -6.62 6.18 9.20
C GLY A 17 -5.46 6.74 8.37
N ALA A 18 -4.99 7.93 8.76
CA ALA A 18 -4.00 8.70 8.02
C ALA A 18 -2.58 8.16 8.27
N MET A 19 -1.94 7.69 7.21
CA MET A 19 -0.61 7.07 7.23
C MET A 19 0.37 7.82 6.32
N THR A 20 1.65 7.78 6.66
CA THR A 20 2.71 8.15 5.72
C THR A 20 3.03 6.94 4.88
N MET A 21 2.94 7.08 3.55
CA MET A 21 3.28 6.02 2.60
C MET A 21 4.57 6.37 1.87
N TRP A 22 5.52 5.44 1.88
CA TRP A 22 6.76 5.51 1.12
C TRP A 22 6.77 4.43 0.06
N VAL A 23 7.27 4.76 -1.13
CA VAL A 23 7.44 3.81 -2.22
C VAL A 23 8.92 3.79 -2.59
N THR A 24 9.54 2.62 -2.50
CA THR A 24 10.90 2.36 -2.97
C THR A 24 10.86 1.33 -4.10
N ASN A 25 12.01 1.04 -4.71
CA ASN A 25 12.11 0.01 -5.75
C ASN A 25 11.83 -1.42 -5.22
N GLN A 26 11.88 -1.62 -3.90
CA GLN A 26 11.76 -2.94 -3.28
C GLN A 26 10.45 -3.12 -2.51
N CYS A 27 9.89 -2.04 -1.96
CA CYS A 27 8.72 -2.12 -1.09
C CYS A 27 7.87 -0.85 -1.04
N ILE A 28 6.62 -1.02 -0.60
CA ILE A 28 5.78 0.06 -0.07
C ILE A 28 5.81 -0.03 1.44
N THR A 29 6.03 1.10 2.11
CA THR A 29 6.02 1.18 3.57
C THR A 29 4.92 2.12 4.04
N PHE A 30 4.20 1.73 5.09
CA PHE A 30 3.27 2.58 5.83
C PHE A 30 3.80 2.83 7.23
N ASP A 31 3.89 4.10 7.63
CA ASP A 31 4.24 4.51 8.98
C ASP A 31 3.13 5.36 9.59
N ASN A 32 2.77 5.09 10.83
CA ASN A 32 1.86 5.97 11.57
C ASN A 32 2.63 7.25 11.94
N PRO A 33 2.23 8.44 11.42
CA PRO A 33 2.99 9.66 11.62
C PRO A 33 3.05 10.13 13.08
N ARG A 34 2.10 9.69 13.92
CA ARG A 34 2.05 10.05 15.35
C ARG A 34 2.96 9.19 16.19
N THR A 35 2.94 7.88 15.97
CA THR A 35 3.67 6.94 16.84
C THR A 35 5.02 6.55 16.27
N ARG A 36 5.21 6.60 14.94
CA ARG A 36 6.32 6.00 14.20
C ARG A 36 6.56 4.51 14.52
N LYS A 37 5.63 3.85 15.20
CA LYS A 37 5.76 2.46 15.68
C LYS A 37 5.20 1.42 14.70
N ASN A 38 4.26 1.83 13.86
CA ASN A 38 3.51 0.91 12.99
C ASN A 38 4.11 0.95 11.58
N LYS A 39 5.32 0.39 11.42
CA LYS A 39 6.01 0.28 10.12
C LYS A 39 5.59 -1.00 9.42
N TYR A 40 4.63 -0.92 8.51
CA TYR A 40 4.23 -2.06 7.68
C TYR A 40 4.95 -2.01 6.35
N VAL A 41 5.69 -3.08 6.04
CA VAL A 41 6.48 -3.19 4.82
C VAL A 41 5.85 -4.24 3.91
N PHE A 42 5.48 -3.82 2.70
CA PHE A 42 4.96 -4.69 1.65
C PHE A 42 5.96 -4.74 0.51
N GLU A 43 6.74 -5.82 0.44
CA GLU A 43 7.70 -6.01 -0.64
C GLU A 43 6.99 -6.24 -1.97
N MET A 44 7.53 -5.63 -3.03
CA MET A 44 6.97 -5.67 -4.37
C MET A 44 6.83 -7.10 -4.91
N GLN A 45 7.71 -8.02 -4.48
CA GLN A 45 7.68 -9.43 -4.89
C GLN A 45 6.41 -10.19 -4.45
N TRP A 46 5.74 -9.74 -3.39
CA TRP A 46 4.51 -10.36 -2.89
C TRP A 46 3.24 -9.75 -3.47
N MET A 47 3.36 -8.68 -4.27
CA MET A 47 2.21 -8.03 -4.91
C MET A 47 1.74 -8.86 -6.11
N ARG A 48 0.51 -9.35 -6.02
CA ARG A 48 -0.17 -10.04 -7.13
C ARG A 48 -0.69 -9.04 -8.14
N ARG A 49 -1.34 -7.99 -7.64
CA ARG A 49 -2.03 -6.97 -8.44
C ARG A 49 -1.88 -5.62 -7.76
N TYR A 50 -1.90 -4.57 -8.57
CA TYR A 50 -2.02 -3.20 -8.12
C TYR A 50 -2.80 -2.41 -9.16
N GLY A 51 -3.34 -1.28 -8.75
CA GLY A 51 -4.13 -0.46 -9.65
C GLY A 51 -4.54 0.84 -9.01
N LYS A 52 -5.35 1.59 -9.76
CA LYS A 52 -6.02 2.77 -9.24
C LYS A 52 -7.49 2.75 -9.64
N LYS A 53 -8.36 3.23 -8.75
CA LYS A 53 -9.76 3.54 -9.05
C LYS A 53 -9.88 5.06 -9.10
N GLY A 54 -10.19 5.61 -10.27
CA GLY A 54 -10.25 7.06 -10.45
C GLY A 54 -8.90 7.78 -10.30
N LYS A 55 -8.95 8.97 -9.68
CA LYS A 55 -7.79 9.84 -9.42
C LYS A 55 -7.35 9.82 -7.95
N ASP A 56 -8.19 9.26 -7.08
CA ASP A 56 -8.12 9.39 -5.62
C ASP A 56 -7.85 8.08 -4.90
N ARG A 57 -7.90 6.93 -5.58
CA ARG A 57 -7.70 5.62 -4.93
C ARG A 57 -6.59 4.84 -5.61
N PHE A 58 -5.59 4.46 -4.84
CA PHE A 58 -4.58 3.47 -5.21
C PHE A 58 -4.82 2.20 -4.40
N TYR A 59 -4.61 1.02 -4.99
CA TYR A 59 -4.71 -0.23 -4.26
C TYR A 59 -3.66 -1.23 -4.71
N PHE A 60 -3.32 -2.16 -3.82
CA PHE A 60 -2.53 -3.35 -4.15
C PHE A 60 -3.05 -4.56 -3.38
N GLU A 61 -2.82 -5.74 -3.95
CA GLU A 61 -3.19 -7.02 -3.38
C GLU A 61 -1.94 -7.88 -3.18
N CYS A 62 -1.79 -8.39 -1.96
CA CYS A 62 -0.73 -9.32 -1.61
C CYS A 62 -1.21 -10.76 -1.61
N GLY A 63 -0.30 -11.67 -1.95
CA GLY A 63 -0.57 -13.10 -1.86
C GLY A 63 -0.29 -13.71 -0.49
N ARG A 64 -0.64 -14.99 -0.34
CA ARG A 64 -0.52 -15.79 0.91
C ARG A 64 0.87 -15.81 1.54
N ARG A 65 1.92 -15.60 0.75
CA ARG A 65 3.31 -15.59 1.21
C ARG A 65 3.77 -14.22 1.72
N CYS A 66 2.95 -13.18 1.59
CA CYS A 66 3.29 -11.88 2.14
C CYS A 66 3.38 -11.98 3.68
N PRO A 67 4.44 -11.44 4.31
CA PRO A 67 4.58 -11.47 5.77
C PRO A 67 3.40 -10.86 6.52
N ASN A 68 2.73 -9.89 5.89
CA ASN A 68 1.55 -9.21 6.43
C ASN A 68 0.24 -9.96 6.18
N GLY A 69 0.26 -11.10 5.48
CA GLY A 69 -0.91 -11.88 5.07
C GLY A 69 -1.39 -11.59 3.65
N GLU A 70 -2.39 -12.36 3.19
CA GLU A 70 -3.04 -12.09 1.90
C GLU A 70 -4.18 -11.08 2.01
N GLY A 71 -4.45 -10.39 0.90
CA GLY A 71 -5.58 -9.48 0.79
C GLY A 71 -5.21 -8.15 0.15
N THR A 72 -6.13 -7.19 0.25
CA THR A 72 -6.03 -5.90 -0.42
C THR A 72 -5.83 -4.77 0.58
N VAL A 73 -4.94 -3.83 0.22
CA VAL A 73 -4.82 -2.52 0.86
C VAL A 73 -5.29 -1.47 -0.13
N THR A 74 -6.22 -0.61 0.29
CA THR A 74 -6.72 0.52 -0.51
C THR A 74 -6.37 1.83 0.19
N CYS A 75 -5.74 2.73 -0.56
CA CYS A 75 -5.27 4.02 -0.12
C CYS A 75 -6.06 5.14 -0.82
N ILE A 76 -6.70 6.01 -0.05
CA ILE A 76 -7.23 7.29 -0.52
C ILE A 76 -6.08 8.30 -0.56
N THR A 77 -5.84 8.86 -1.74
CA THR A 77 -4.78 9.83 -2.00
C THR A 77 -4.98 10.53 -3.34
N THR A 78 -4.76 11.85 -3.39
CA THR A 78 -4.76 12.63 -4.62
C THR A 78 -3.61 12.26 -5.58
N SER A 79 -2.63 11.50 -5.09
CA SER A 79 -1.45 11.08 -5.86
C SER A 79 -1.60 9.69 -6.49
N ALA A 80 -2.81 9.10 -6.54
CA ALA A 80 -3.00 7.72 -6.97
C ALA A 80 -2.41 7.42 -8.37
N SER A 81 -2.61 8.34 -9.33
CA SER A 81 -2.03 8.23 -10.68
C SER A 81 -0.50 8.25 -10.68
N LYS A 82 0.13 9.07 -9.81
CA LYS A 82 1.58 9.15 -9.68
C LYS A 82 2.16 7.87 -9.08
N ILE A 83 1.51 7.35 -8.02
CA ILE A 83 1.89 6.10 -7.36
C ILE A 83 1.78 4.93 -8.33
N HIS A 84 0.66 4.81 -9.02
CA HIS A 84 0.43 3.75 -10.01
C HIS A 84 1.51 3.74 -11.09
N ARG A 85 1.84 4.91 -11.67
CA ARG A 85 2.90 5.04 -12.68
C ARG A 85 4.28 4.69 -12.13
N LEU A 86 4.58 5.07 -10.89
CA LEU A 86 5.85 4.75 -10.23
C LEU A 86 6.00 3.24 -10.05
N ILE A 87 4.99 2.57 -9.48
CA ILE A 87 5.01 1.12 -9.25
C ILE A 87 5.06 0.37 -10.57
N LYS A 88 4.32 0.83 -11.58
CA LYS A 88 4.38 0.27 -12.94
C LYS A 88 5.80 0.28 -13.49
N ARG A 89 6.51 1.40 -13.36
CA ARG A 89 7.91 1.51 -13.78
C ARG A 89 8.84 0.57 -13.01
N ILE A 90 8.64 0.44 -11.69
CA ILE A 90 9.48 -0.40 -10.82
C ILE A 90 9.32 -1.89 -11.16
N LEU A 91 8.08 -2.34 -11.38
CA LEU A 91 7.77 -3.75 -11.63
C LEU A 91 7.93 -4.19 -13.08
N GLY A 92 8.19 -3.26 -14.01
CA GLY A 92 8.40 -3.58 -15.42
C GLY A 92 7.20 -4.25 -16.09
N LYS A 93 5.98 -4.03 -15.57
CA LYS A 93 4.71 -4.55 -16.12
C LYS A 93 3.94 -3.47 -16.89
#